data_AF-A0A3N5QI52-F1
#
_entry.id   AF-A0A3N5QI52-F1
#
_cell.length_a   1.000
_cell.length_b   1.000
_cell.length_c   1.000
_cell.angle_alpha   90.00
_cell.angle_beta   90.00
_cell.angle_gamma   90.00
#
_symmetry.space_group_name_H-M   'P 1'
#
loop_
_entity.id
_entity.type
_entity.pdbx_description
1 polymer ?
#
loop_
_entity_poly.entity_id
_entity_poly.type
_entity_poly.pdbx_seq_one_letter_code
_entity_poly.pdbx_strand_id
1 'polypeptide(L)'
;MKSKNYLYSMPGKVLLVILFYFVSSFPQDKNNIIVETDTFPNYSYSTIPEFWVQMEDIFNDPNFSNAEWGVLIQSLETGEYFYRRNEDKLFRPASNLKLFTTAAALILLGSEYRFSTSVFMNGELDGSILKGNLVIQGGGDPTISGRFHNGDIYKVYNDWADSLLAIGIDEINGNIIGDDNLFDDKGLGTGWAWDYESYWFSAHSGAISFNENCVDITVSVDSLTMQPKIDLLPDTKYITL
;
A
#
# COMPACT_ATOMS: atom_id res chain seq x y z
N MET A 1 -54.17 -15.06 -39.20
CA MET A 1 -53.90 -13.62 -39.50
C MET A 1 -53.68 -12.96 -38.13
N LYS A 2 -52.49 -12.65 -37.62
CA LYS A 2 -51.27 -12.09 -38.20
C LYS A 2 -50.02 -12.76 -37.61
N SER A 3 -48.95 -12.81 -38.42
CA SER A 3 -47.58 -13.20 -38.08
C SER A 3 -46.89 -12.20 -37.18
N LYS A 4 -45.84 -12.63 -36.44
CA LYS A 4 -44.61 -11.84 -36.25
C LYS A 4 -43.43 -12.75 -35.91
N ASN A 5 -42.31 -12.45 -36.56
CA ASN A 5 -41.10 -13.23 -36.71
C ASN A 5 -40.23 -13.27 -35.46
N TYR A 6 -39.49 -14.36 -35.32
CA TYR A 6 -38.36 -14.51 -34.40
C TYR A 6 -37.16 -13.67 -34.89
N LEU A 7 -36.57 -12.87 -34.00
CA LEU A 7 -35.23 -12.31 -34.17
C LEU A 7 -34.48 -12.49 -32.84
N TYR A 8 -33.48 -13.35 -32.87
CA TYR A 8 -32.46 -13.48 -31.84
C TYR A 8 -31.59 -12.22 -31.83
N SER A 9 -31.38 -11.65 -30.65
CA SER A 9 -30.41 -10.59 -30.38
C SER A 9 -29.40 -11.15 -29.37
N MET A 10 -28.13 -11.26 -29.75
CA MET A 10 -27.03 -11.58 -28.85
C MET A 10 -26.55 -10.28 -28.17
N PRO A 11 -26.38 -10.25 -26.83
CA PRO A 11 -25.68 -9.14 -26.19
C PRO A 11 -24.16 -9.30 -26.40
N GLY A 12 -23.52 -8.18 -26.78
CA GLY A 12 -22.09 -8.11 -27.04
C GLY A 12 -21.24 -8.47 -25.82
N LYS A 13 -20.18 -9.24 -26.06
CA LYS A 13 -19.18 -9.63 -25.06
C LYS A 13 -18.29 -8.43 -24.74
N VAL A 14 -18.30 -7.99 -23.50
CA VAL A 14 -17.34 -7.00 -22.98
C VAL A 14 -16.12 -7.76 -22.48
N LEU A 15 -14.99 -7.61 -23.16
CA LEU A 15 -13.70 -8.11 -22.70
C LEU A 15 -13.12 -7.09 -21.71
N LEU A 16 -13.18 -7.40 -20.41
CA LEU A 16 -12.50 -6.63 -19.37
C LEU A 16 -11.06 -7.13 -19.26
N VAL A 17 -10.12 -6.46 -19.93
CA VAL A 17 -8.68 -6.68 -19.71
C VAL A 17 -8.23 -5.77 -18.57
N ILE A 18 -8.02 -6.32 -17.38
CA ILE A 18 -7.39 -5.60 -16.27
C ILE A 18 -5.87 -5.77 -16.41
N LEU A 19 -5.23 -4.79 -17.04
CA LEU A 19 -3.77 -4.65 -17.05
C LEU A 19 -3.36 -3.84 -15.81
N PHE A 20 -2.75 -4.50 -14.82
CA PHE A 20 -2.08 -3.80 -13.74
C PHE A 20 -0.71 -3.31 -14.22
N TYR A 21 -0.66 -2.09 -14.75
CA TYR A 21 0.58 -1.34 -14.90
C TYR A 21 0.92 -0.68 -13.56
N PHE A 22 1.90 -1.22 -12.82
CA PHE A 22 2.53 -0.50 -11.72
C PHE A 22 3.73 0.26 -12.26
N VAL A 23 3.50 1.49 -12.72
CA VAL A 23 4.58 2.48 -12.85
C VAL A 23 4.63 3.22 -11.52
N SER A 24 5.74 3.08 -10.78
CA SER A 24 6.04 3.98 -9.68
C SER A 24 6.45 5.34 -10.25
N SER A 25 5.47 6.12 -10.71
CA SER A 25 5.66 7.54 -10.99
C SER A 25 5.43 8.29 -9.69
N PHE A 26 6.50 8.91 -9.17
CA PHE A 26 6.36 9.96 -8.15
C PHE A 26 5.36 11.01 -8.65
N PRO A 27 4.48 11.56 -7.79
CA PRO A 27 3.60 12.65 -8.18
C PRO A 27 4.45 13.89 -8.49
N GLN A 28 4.68 14.15 -9.77
CA GLN A 28 5.32 15.37 -10.24
C GLN A 28 4.26 16.25 -10.92
N ASP A 29 4.05 17.42 -10.31
CA ASP A 29 3.37 18.62 -10.79
C ASP A 29 1.87 18.57 -11.16
N LYS A 30 1.08 19.36 -10.41
CA LYS A 30 -0.25 19.82 -10.82
C LYS A 30 -0.11 20.95 -11.85
N ASN A 31 0.26 20.60 -13.07
CA ASN A 31 -0.04 21.47 -14.20
C ASN A 31 -1.44 21.11 -14.72
N ASN A 32 -2.32 22.10 -14.85
CA ASN A 32 -3.61 21.98 -15.52
C ASN A 32 -3.37 21.65 -17.00
N ILE A 33 -3.13 20.38 -17.30
CA ILE A 33 -3.16 19.85 -18.66
C ILE A 33 -4.64 19.81 -19.03
N ILE A 34 -5.01 20.68 -19.97
CA ILE A 34 -6.26 20.50 -20.72
C ILE A 34 -6.12 19.13 -21.39
N VAL A 35 -6.90 18.15 -20.93
CA VAL A 35 -6.99 16.85 -21.58
C VAL A 35 -7.68 17.08 -22.92
N GLU A 36 -6.89 17.39 -23.95
CA GLU A 36 -7.34 17.31 -25.33
C GLU A 36 -7.80 15.87 -25.57
N THR A 37 -9.11 15.72 -25.79
CA THR A 37 -9.80 14.55 -26.36
C THR A 37 -9.13 13.20 -26.12
N ASP A 38 -9.74 12.40 -25.25
CA ASP A 38 -9.47 10.97 -25.04
C ASP A 38 -9.15 10.27 -26.38
N THR A 39 -7.86 10.12 -26.66
CA THR A 39 -7.33 9.49 -27.87
C THR A 39 -7.32 8.01 -27.59
N PHE A 40 -8.51 7.43 -27.41
CA PHE A 40 -8.63 5.98 -27.40
C PHE A 40 -7.98 5.46 -28.69
N PRO A 41 -6.98 4.57 -28.59
CA PRO A 41 -6.41 3.92 -29.77
C PRO A 41 -7.56 3.35 -30.61
N ASN A 42 -7.50 3.51 -31.93
CA ASN A 42 -8.33 2.72 -32.82
C ASN A 42 -7.93 1.25 -32.63
N TYR A 43 -8.63 0.53 -31.75
CA TYR A 43 -8.42 -0.90 -31.58
C TYR A 43 -8.97 -1.60 -32.82
N SER A 44 -8.06 -2.09 -33.67
CA SER A 44 -8.44 -3.10 -34.66
C SER A 44 -8.62 -4.42 -33.94
N TYR A 45 -9.75 -5.08 -34.15
CA TYR A 45 -9.93 -6.45 -33.68
C TYR A 45 -9.00 -7.37 -34.49
N SER A 46 -8.09 -8.04 -33.81
CA SER A 46 -7.31 -9.13 -34.40
C SER A 46 -8.12 -10.43 -34.31
N THR A 47 -8.03 -11.26 -35.35
CA THR A 47 -8.38 -12.68 -35.19
C THR A 47 -7.45 -13.34 -34.17
N ILE A 48 -7.85 -14.46 -33.58
CA ILE A 48 -7.00 -15.19 -32.61
C ILE A 48 -5.61 -15.54 -33.20
N PRO A 49 -5.49 -16.02 -34.45
CA PRO A 49 -4.17 -16.24 -35.05
C PRO A 49 -3.33 -14.97 -35.21
N GLU A 50 -3.93 -13.85 -35.63
CA GLU A 50 -3.23 -12.56 -35.74
C GLU A 50 -2.77 -12.06 -34.36
N PHE A 51 -3.60 -12.24 -33.34
CA PHE A 51 -3.25 -11.93 -31.96
C PHE A 51 -2.04 -12.73 -31.47
N TRP A 52 -1.98 -14.04 -31.77
CA TRP A 52 -0.82 -14.86 -31.42
C TRP A 52 0.46 -14.37 -32.09
N VAL A 53 0.40 -14.04 -33.39
CA VAL A 53 1.55 -13.47 -34.10
C VAL A 53 2.02 -12.17 -33.46
N GLN A 54 1.10 -11.28 -33.08
CA GLN A 54 1.43 -10.03 -32.39
C GLN A 54 2.07 -10.27 -31.01
N MET A 55 1.57 -11.24 -30.24
CA MET A 55 2.17 -11.60 -28.95
C MET A 55 3.58 -12.17 -29.13
N GLU A 56 3.77 -13.06 -30.10
CA GLU A 56 5.10 -13.63 -30.38
C GLU A 56 6.08 -12.57 -30.88
N ASP A 57 5.63 -11.58 -31.66
CA ASP A 57 6.49 -10.45 -32.07
C ASP A 57 6.98 -9.65 -30.86
N ILE A 58 6.09 -9.33 -29.91
CA ILE A 58 6.43 -8.61 -28.68
C ILE A 58 7.39 -9.42 -27.81
N PHE A 59 7.06 -10.69 -27.54
CA PHE A 59 7.82 -11.51 -26.59
C PHE A 59 9.08 -12.13 -27.19
N ASN A 60 9.28 -12.05 -28.51
CA ASN A 60 10.53 -12.43 -29.18
C ASN A 60 11.33 -11.22 -29.72
N ASP A 61 10.97 -9.98 -29.33
CA ASP A 61 11.77 -8.81 -29.70
C ASP A 61 13.24 -9.02 -29.25
N PRO A 62 14.21 -8.94 -30.19
CA PRO A 62 15.63 -9.13 -29.89
C PRO A 62 16.19 -8.23 -28.78
N ASN A 63 15.56 -7.08 -28.52
CA ASN A 63 15.90 -6.19 -27.41
C ASN A 63 15.73 -6.84 -26.03
N PHE A 64 14.89 -7.88 -25.92
CA PHE A 64 14.64 -8.66 -24.71
C PHE A 64 15.24 -10.08 -24.77
N SER A 65 16.27 -10.29 -25.60
CA SER A 65 16.87 -11.62 -25.85
C SER A 65 17.41 -12.35 -24.61
N ASN A 66 17.68 -11.65 -23.50
CA ASN A 66 18.10 -12.25 -22.23
C ASN A 66 16.97 -12.32 -21.18
N ALA A 67 15.75 -11.89 -21.52
CA ALA A 67 14.61 -11.92 -20.63
C ALA A 67 13.81 -13.21 -20.80
N GLU A 68 13.27 -13.69 -19.69
CA GLU A 68 12.31 -14.80 -19.68
C GLU A 68 10.91 -14.24 -19.42
N TRP A 69 9.96 -14.57 -20.31
CA TRP A 69 8.58 -14.12 -20.21
C TRP A 69 7.68 -15.26 -19.76
N GLY A 70 6.93 -15.03 -18.68
CA GLY A 70 5.81 -15.86 -18.25
C GLY A 70 4.50 -15.14 -18.54
N VAL A 71 3.67 -15.68 -19.43
CA VAL A 71 2.44 -15.03 -19.91
C VAL A 71 1.30 -16.03 -19.93
N LEU A 72 0.18 -15.66 -19.33
CA LEU A 72 -1.07 -16.41 -19.36
C LEU A 72 -2.23 -15.45 -19.56
N ILE A 73 -2.97 -15.62 -20.65
CA ILE A 73 -4.17 -14.83 -20.94
C ILE A 73 -5.34 -15.80 -21.04
N GLN A 74 -6.30 -15.64 -20.13
CA GLN A 74 -7.43 -16.53 -19.99
C GLN A 74 -8.74 -15.75 -19.84
N SER A 75 -9.79 -16.22 -20.51
CA SER A 75 -11.15 -15.77 -20.29
C SER A 75 -11.64 -16.23 -18.91
N LEU A 76 -12.04 -15.28 -18.07
CA LEU A 76 -12.66 -15.60 -16.77
C LEU A 76 -14.09 -16.14 -16.91
N GLU A 77 -14.78 -15.85 -18.02
CA GLU A 77 -16.15 -16.31 -18.28
C GLU A 77 -16.18 -17.74 -18.79
N THR A 78 -15.33 -18.05 -19.77
CA THR A 78 -15.36 -19.34 -20.48
C THR A 78 -14.25 -20.30 -20.04
N GLY A 79 -13.22 -19.81 -19.35
CA GLY A 79 -12.01 -20.58 -19.02
C GLY A 79 -11.09 -20.83 -20.22
N GLU A 80 -11.43 -20.33 -21.41
CA GLU A 80 -10.62 -20.46 -22.62
C GLU A 80 -9.31 -19.68 -22.47
N TYR A 81 -8.21 -20.31 -22.90
CA TYR A 81 -6.90 -19.67 -22.89
C TYR A 81 -6.63 -19.05 -24.25
N PHE A 82 -6.42 -17.74 -24.26
CA PHE A 82 -6.10 -16.98 -25.47
C PHE A 82 -4.61 -16.94 -25.75
N TYR A 83 -3.74 -17.09 -24.75
CA TYR A 83 -2.30 -17.15 -24.96
C TYR A 83 -1.61 -17.78 -23.76
N ARG A 84 -0.55 -18.56 -24.00
CA ARG A 84 0.28 -19.17 -22.96
C ARG A 84 1.74 -19.20 -23.39
N ARG A 85 2.63 -18.76 -22.51
CA ARG A 85 4.07 -18.85 -22.69
C ARG A 85 4.72 -19.04 -21.33
N ASN A 86 5.44 -20.14 -21.14
CA ASN A 86 6.13 -20.47 -19.89
C ASN A 86 5.24 -20.34 -18.64
N GLU A 87 3.94 -20.62 -18.75
CA GLU A 87 2.95 -20.38 -17.69
C GLU A 87 3.18 -21.27 -16.45
N ASP A 88 3.92 -22.36 -16.63
CA ASP A 88 4.26 -23.34 -15.61
C ASP A 88 5.63 -23.09 -14.96
N LYS A 89 6.34 -22.01 -15.34
CA LYS A 89 7.67 -21.68 -14.80
C LYS A 89 7.58 -20.75 -13.59
N LEU A 90 8.63 -20.83 -12.76
CA LEU A 90 8.77 -19.97 -11.58
C LEU A 90 9.42 -18.64 -11.97
N PHE A 91 8.83 -17.55 -11.51
CA PHE A 91 9.35 -16.18 -11.70
C PHE A 91 9.43 -15.45 -10.36
N ARG A 92 10.26 -14.41 -10.29
CA ARG A 92 10.25 -13.46 -9.17
C ARG A 92 9.06 -12.51 -9.37
N PRO A 93 8.01 -12.57 -8.52
CA PRO A 93 6.79 -11.80 -8.77
C PRO A 93 6.93 -10.30 -8.44
N ALA A 94 8.00 -9.91 -7.73
CA ALA A 94 8.13 -8.57 -7.16
C ALA A 94 6.83 -8.18 -6.42
N SER A 95 6.32 -6.95 -6.64
CA SER A 95 5.08 -6.49 -6.02
C SER A 95 3.82 -7.24 -6.46
N ASN A 96 3.85 -8.10 -7.49
CA ASN A 96 2.70 -8.95 -7.83
C ASN A 96 2.39 -9.96 -6.71
N LEU A 97 3.35 -10.24 -5.81
CA LEU A 97 3.11 -11.04 -4.61
C LEU A 97 1.97 -10.46 -3.75
N LYS A 98 1.76 -9.14 -3.78
CA LYS A 98 0.69 -8.46 -3.04
C LYS A 98 -0.70 -8.99 -3.41
N LEU A 99 -0.92 -9.47 -4.63
CA LEU A 99 -2.19 -10.11 -5.00
C LEU A 99 -2.52 -11.31 -4.10
N PHE A 100 -1.53 -12.15 -3.82
CA PHE A 100 -1.69 -13.31 -2.95
C PHE A 100 -1.84 -12.90 -1.48
N THR A 101 -1.02 -11.96 -1.01
CA THR A 101 -1.10 -11.46 0.37
C THR A 101 -2.45 -10.80 0.65
N THR A 102 -2.95 -9.97 -0.26
CA THR A 102 -4.26 -9.31 -0.14
C THR A 102 -5.39 -10.33 -0.19
N ALA A 103 -5.34 -11.32 -1.10
CA ALA A 103 -6.35 -12.38 -1.14
C ALA A 103 -6.37 -13.18 0.18
N ALA A 104 -5.21 -13.55 0.70
CA ALA A 104 -5.10 -14.25 1.98
C ALA A 104 -5.64 -13.41 3.14
N ALA A 105 -5.31 -12.12 3.20
CA ALA A 105 -5.82 -11.20 4.22
C ALA A 105 -7.35 -11.09 4.15
N LEU A 106 -7.94 -10.93 2.97
CA LEU A 106 -9.39 -10.87 2.79
C LEU A 106 -10.10 -12.17 3.19
N ILE A 107 -9.50 -13.33 2.92
CA ILE A 107 -10.05 -14.63 3.30
C ILE A 107 -9.98 -14.86 4.82
N LEU A 108 -8.85 -14.51 5.44
CA LEU A 108 -8.59 -14.80 6.85
C LEU A 108 -9.21 -13.77 7.81
N LEU A 109 -9.15 -12.49 7.45
CA LEU A 109 -9.60 -11.38 8.30
C LEU A 109 -10.99 -10.89 7.91
N GLY A 110 -11.36 -10.99 6.63
CA GLY A 110 -12.56 -10.39 6.07
C GLY A 110 -12.37 -8.92 5.66
N SER A 111 -13.24 -8.42 4.78
CA SER A 111 -13.20 -7.01 4.32
C SER A 111 -13.53 -6.01 5.42
N GLU A 112 -14.28 -6.44 6.44
CA GLU A 112 -14.71 -5.60 7.55
C GLU A 112 -13.77 -5.67 8.76
N TYR A 113 -12.62 -6.34 8.64
CA TYR A 113 -11.63 -6.33 9.70
C TYR A 113 -11.20 -4.89 10.02
N ARG A 114 -11.02 -4.61 11.31
CA ARG A 114 -10.48 -3.36 11.81
C ARG A 114 -9.36 -3.69 12.77
N PHE A 115 -8.22 -3.05 12.57
CA PHE A 115 -7.14 -3.10 13.55
C PHE A 115 -7.59 -2.39 14.83
N SER A 116 -7.08 -2.84 15.97
CA SER A 116 -7.41 -2.27 17.28
C SER A 116 -6.15 -2.09 18.10
N THR A 117 -5.87 -0.86 18.49
CA THR A 117 -4.84 -0.54 19.47
C THR A 117 -5.53 -0.29 20.80
N SER A 118 -5.07 -0.98 21.85
CA SER A 118 -5.66 -0.90 23.19
C SER A 118 -4.79 -0.05 24.11
N VAL A 119 -5.42 0.84 24.88
CA VAL A 119 -4.73 1.65 25.88
C VAL A 119 -5.16 1.16 27.26
N PHE A 120 -4.23 0.57 27.99
CA PHE A 120 -4.42 0.08 29.35
C PHE A 120 -3.78 1.02 30.36
N MET A 121 -4.28 0.97 31.58
CA MET A 121 -3.69 1.66 32.72
C MET A 121 -3.47 0.64 33.82
N ASN A 122 -2.35 0.77 34.53
CA ASN A 122 -2.18 0.12 35.82
C ASN A 122 -2.04 1.19 36.92
N GLY A 123 -2.38 0.82 38.16
CA GLY A 123 -2.37 1.76 39.28
C GLY A 123 -3.75 2.37 39.56
N GLU A 124 -3.74 3.47 40.31
CA GLU A 124 -4.94 4.12 40.84
C GLU A 124 -5.01 5.59 40.40
N LEU A 125 -6.24 6.12 40.31
CA LEU A 125 -6.48 7.54 40.07
C LEU A 125 -6.52 8.30 41.40
N ASP A 126 -5.74 9.37 41.51
CA ASP A 126 -5.82 10.36 42.59
C ASP A 126 -6.20 11.72 41.98
N GLY A 127 -7.51 12.01 41.99
CA GLY A 127 -8.05 13.13 41.24
C GLY A 127 -7.84 12.91 39.74
N SER A 128 -7.07 13.79 39.10
CA SER A 128 -6.75 13.73 37.67
C SER A 128 -5.40 13.05 37.37
N ILE A 129 -4.71 12.58 38.41
CA ILE A 129 -3.37 11.99 38.31
C ILE A 129 -3.50 10.46 38.30
N LEU A 130 -3.01 9.80 37.24
CA LEU A 130 -2.79 8.36 37.21
C LEU A 130 -1.50 8.02 37.96
N LYS A 131 -1.61 7.39 39.14
CA LYS A 131 -0.46 6.85 39.89
C LYS A 131 -0.11 5.45 39.38
N GLY A 132 0.50 5.41 38.21
CA GLY A 132 0.92 4.18 37.56
C GLY A 132 1.25 4.41 36.09
N ASN A 133 1.31 3.32 35.32
CA ASN A 133 1.74 3.32 33.93
C ASN A 133 0.55 3.32 32.98
N LEU A 134 0.75 3.96 31.83
CA LEU A 134 -0.07 3.81 30.64
C LEU A 134 0.60 2.80 29.71
N VAL A 135 -0.15 1.82 29.21
CA VAL A 135 0.36 0.79 28.30
C VAL A 135 -0.42 0.84 27.00
N ILE A 136 0.25 1.11 25.89
CA ILE A 136 -0.30 1.16 24.54
C ILE A 136 0.04 -0.17 23.87
N GLN A 137 -0.93 -1.07 23.77
CA GLN A 137 -0.77 -2.35 23.10
C GLN A 137 -1.19 -2.24 21.64
N GLY A 138 -0.21 -2.37 20.73
CA GLY A 138 -0.41 -2.25 19.30
C GLY A 138 -1.14 -3.43 18.68
N GLY A 139 -2.12 -3.13 17.82
CA GLY A 139 -2.85 -4.14 17.05
C GLY A 139 -2.30 -4.43 15.67
N GLY A 140 -1.18 -3.81 15.29
CA GLY A 140 -0.64 -3.85 13.93
C GLY A 140 -1.37 -2.91 12.95
N ASP A 141 -1.95 -1.82 13.43
CA ASP A 141 -2.66 -0.84 12.58
C ASP A 141 -1.67 -0.14 11.63
N PRO A 142 -1.76 -0.38 10.30
CA PRO A 142 -0.85 0.23 9.33
C PRO A 142 -1.27 1.66 8.95
N THR A 143 -2.31 2.21 9.58
CA THR A 143 -2.90 3.51 9.23
C THR A 143 -2.53 4.65 10.18
N ILE A 144 -1.67 4.40 11.17
CA ILE A 144 -1.13 5.42 12.09
C ILE A 144 -0.08 6.28 11.36
N SER A 145 -0.55 7.14 10.45
CA SER A 145 0.27 8.00 9.59
C SER A 145 -0.54 9.18 9.07
N GLY A 146 0.15 10.30 8.78
CA GLY A 146 -0.46 11.47 8.15
C GLY A 146 -1.12 11.17 6.80
N ARG A 147 -0.71 10.09 6.11
CA ARG A 147 -1.32 9.63 4.85
C ARG A 147 -2.84 9.40 4.97
N PHE A 148 -3.30 8.93 6.13
CA PHE A 148 -4.71 8.60 6.38
C PHE A 148 -5.44 9.70 7.16
N HIS A 149 -4.75 10.81 7.49
CA HIS A 149 -5.23 11.86 8.38
C HIS A 149 -4.92 13.27 7.85
N ASN A 150 -5.10 13.51 6.55
CA ASN A 150 -4.92 14.84 5.92
C ASN A 150 -3.55 15.49 6.16
N GLY A 151 -2.50 14.68 6.29
CA GLY A 151 -1.14 15.15 6.58
C GLY A 151 -0.84 15.36 8.07
N ASP A 152 -1.81 15.18 8.97
CA ASP A 152 -1.58 15.24 10.42
C ASP A 152 -1.06 13.89 10.93
N ILE A 153 0.26 13.81 11.13
CA ILE A 153 0.91 12.61 11.64
C ILE A 153 0.56 12.33 13.12
N TYR A 154 0.17 13.35 13.89
CA TYR A 154 -0.10 13.23 15.32
C TYR A 154 -1.56 12.89 15.63
N LYS A 155 -2.44 12.89 14.63
CA LYS A 155 -3.89 12.76 14.78
C LYS A 155 -4.32 11.63 15.73
N VAL A 156 -3.83 10.42 15.50
CA VAL A 156 -4.20 9.24 16.30
C VAL A 156 -3.73 9.36 17.75
N TYR A 157 -2.52 9.88 17.96
CA TYR A 157 -1.96 10.08 19.31
C TYR A 157 -2.72 11.18 20.07
N ASN A 158 -3.10 12.26 19.37
CA ASN A 158 -3.93 13.31 19.94
C ASN A 158 -5.32 12.78 20.34
N ASP A 159 -5.93 11.92 19.51
CA ASP A 159 -7.21 11.28 19.85
C ASP A 159 -7.13 10.41 21.11
N TRP A 160 -6.01 9.71 21.31
CA TRP A 160 -5.76 8.95 22.54
C TRP A 160 -5.60 9.87 23.74
N ALA A 161 -4.83 10.96 23.61
CA ALA A 161 -4.68 11.95 24.67
C ALA A 161 -6.01 12.62 25.03
N ASP A 162 -6.82 13.01 24.03
CA ASP A 162 -8.16 13.57 24.23
C ASP A 162 -9.08 12.57 24.94
N SER A 163 -8.96 11.28 24.62
CA SER A 163 -9.73 10.22 25.29
C SER A 163 -9.35 10.08 26.77
N LEU A 164 -8.06 10.23 27.11
CA LEU A 164 -7.58 10.21 28.51
C LEU A 164 -8.08 11.45 29.28
N LEU A 165 -7.99 12.63 28.66
CA LEU A 165 -8.51 13.88 29.24
C LEU A 165 -10.03 13.79 29.47
N ALA A 166 -10.78 13.20 28.54
CA ALA A 166 -12.23 13.04 28.65
C ALA A 166 -12.66 12.14 29.82
N ILE A 167 -11.82 11.19 30.23
CA ILE A 167 -12.05 10.36 31.43
C ILE A 167 -11.43 10.95 32.70
N GLY A 168 -10.91 12.19 32.61
CA GLY A 168 -10.43 12.98 33.75
C GLY A 168 -8.94 12.81 34.07
N ILE A 169 -8.14 12.20 33.19
CA ILE A 169 -6.71 11.99 33.41
C ILE A 169 -5.92 13.08 32.68
N ASP A 170 -5.22 13.92 33.42
CA ASP A 170 -4.36 14.99 32.88
C ASP A 170 -2.87 14.84 33.23
N GLU A 171 -2.54 13.98 34.19
CA GLU A 171 -1.16 13.67 34.59
C GLU A 171 -0.96 12.16 34.72
N ILE A 172 0.18 11.66 34.21
CA ILE A 172 0.63 10.27 34.38
C ILE A 172 1.87 10.28 35.27
N ASN A 173 1.72 9.77 36.50
CA ASN A 173 2.81 9.60 37.47
C ASN A 173 3.37 8.17 37.36
N GLY A 174 3.96 7.87 36.22
CA GLY A 174 4.57 6.59 35.89
C GLY A 174 5.10 6.58 34.46
N ASN A 175 5.20 5.40 33.84
CA ASN A 175 5.74 5.25 32.49
C ASN A 175 4.63 5.22 31.43
N ILE A 176 4.97 5.64 30.21
CA ILE A 176 4.21 5.32 29.00
C ILE A 176 4.95 4.18 28.30
N ILE A 177 4.30 3.04 28.12
CA ILE A 177 4.89 1.80 27.63
C ILE A 177 4.23 1.42 26.31
N GLY A 178 5.00 1.28 25.25
CA GLY A 178 4.55 0.62 24.02
C GLY A 178 4.72 -0.90 24.14
N ASP A 179 3.64 -1.65 23.95
CA ASP A 179 3.62 -3.12 23.88
C ASP A 179 3.35 -3.56 22.43
N ASP A 180 4.40 -3.95 21.72
CA ASP A 180 4.37 -4.43 20.35
C ASP A 180 4.49 -5.96 20.22
N ASN A 181 4.39 -6.70 21.33
CA ASN A 181 4.57 -8.16 21.40
C ASN A 181 3.51 -8.97 20.63
N LEU A 182 2.52 -8.33 20.00
CA LEU A 182 1.61 -9.01 19.09
C LEU A 182 2.34 -9.54 17.85
N PHE A 183 3.41 -8.85 17.41
CA PHE A 183 4.27 -9.27 16.30
C PHE A 183 5.63 -9.74 16.86
N ASP A 184 6.46 -10.37 16.00
CA ASP A 184 7.83 -10.75 16.37
C ASP A 184 8.84 -9.61 16.13
N ASP A 185 10.00 -9.70 16.77
CA ASP A 185 11.03 -8.64 16.74
C ASP A 185 11.89 -8.64 15.46
N LYS A 186 11.48 -9.34 14.38
CA LYS A 186 12.33 -9.43 13.18
C LYS A 186 12.32 -8.13 12.38
N GLY A 187 11.16 -7.49 12.25
CA GLY A 187 10.94 -6.24 11.52
C GLY A 187 11.14 -6.30 10.00
N LEU A 188 12.29 -6.79 9.54
CA LEU A 188 12.71 -6.85 8.14
C LEU A 188 12.29 -8.13 7.42
N GLY A 189 12.04 -8.00 6.11
CA GLY A 189 11.74 -9.13 5.25
C GLY A 189 12.94 -10.09 5.10
N THR A 190 12.68 -11.39 5.16
CA THR A 190 13.71 -12.41 4.90
C THR A 190 14.27 -12.27 3.48
N GLY A 191 15.59 -12.15 3.36
CA GLY A 191 16.28 -12.03 2.07
C GLY A 191 16.29 -10.62 1.49
N TRP A 192 15.86 -9.60 2.24
CA TRP A 192 16.04 -8.21 1.84
C TRP A 192 17.52 -7.82 1.85
N ALA A 193 17.89 -6.93 0.92
CA ALA A 193 19.25 -6.43 0.86
C ALA A 193 19.47 -5.41 1.99
N TRP A 194 20.65 -5.45 2.61
CA TRP A 194 20.99 -4.59 3.76
C TRP A 194 20.97 -3.11 3.40
N ASP A 195 21.28 -2.76 2.15
CA ASP A 195 21.29 -1.39 1.65
C ASP A 195 19.88 -0.83 1.38
N TYR A 196 18.82 -1.61 1.63
CA TYR A 196 17.45 -1.13 1.59
C TYR A 196 16.99 -0.49 2.89
N GLU A 197 17.68 -0.73 4.01
CA GLU A 197 17.21 -0.37 5.37
C GLU A 197 16.87 1.11 5.54
N SER A 198 17.56 2.01 4.83
CA SER A 198 17.29 3.45 4.89
C SER A 198 16.12 3.92 4.02
N TYR A 199 15.51 3.04 3.22
CA TYR A 199 14.41 3.38 2.32
C TYR A 199 13.06 3.03 2.93
N TRP A 200 12.08 3.92 2.71
CA TRP A 200 10.72 3.79 3.24
C TRP A 200 10.02 2.47 2.87
N PHE A 201 10.30 1.89 1.70
CA PHE A 201 9.69 0.61 1.30
C PHE A 201 10.24 -0.59 2.09
N SER A 202 11.29 -0.37 2.87
CA SER A 202 11.97 -1.35 3.73
C SER A 202 11.82 -1.03 5.22
N ALA A 203 10.89 -0.13 5.59
CA ALA A 203 10.62 0.18 6.98
C ALA A 203 10.28 -1.09 7.77
N HIS A 204 10.78 -1.17 9.01
CA HIS A 204 10.53 -2.34 9.87
C HIS A 204 9.04 -2.46 10.16
N SER A 205 8.51 -3.68 10.04
CA SER A 205 7.14 -3.99 10.44
C SER A 205 7.08 -4.23 11.96
N GLY A 206 6.04 -3.73 12.62
CA GLY A 206 5.82 -3.91 14.05
C GLY A 206 4.33 -3.76 14.39
N ALA A 207 3.93 -4.22 15.57
CA ALA A 207 2.54 -4.11 16.01
C ALA A 207 2.15 -2.68 16.42
N ILE A 208 3.16 -1.84 16.74
CA ILE A 208 3.02 -0.40 16.92
C ILE A 208 3.78 0.27 15.78
N SER A 209 3.15 1.23 15.12
CA SER A 209 3.80 2.07 14.13
C SER A 209 3.49 3.54 14.35
N PHE A 210 4.43 4.40 13.97
CA PHE A 210 4.22 5.84 13.91
C PHE A 210 4.77 6.37 12.59
N ASN A 211 3.93 7.09 11.84
CA ASN A 211 4.29 7.68 10.55
C ASN A 211 4.89 6.63 9.58
N GLU A 212 4.23 5.46 9.47
CA GLU A 212 4.71 4.33 8.65
C GLU A 212 6.11 3.83 9.04
N ASN A 213 6.52 4.03 10.30
CA ASN A 213 7.88 3.78 10.80
C ASN A 213 8.96 4.52 10.01
N CYS A 214 8.60 5.68 9.46
CA CYS A 214 9.47 6.54 8.67
C CYS A 214 9.63 7.91 9.34
N VAL A 215 10.78 8.51 9.11
CA VAL A 215 11.04 9.92 9.40
C VAL A 215 11.38 10.61 8.11
N ASP A 216 10.63 11.67 7.80
CA ASP A 216 10.88 12.51 6.65
C ASP A 216 11.98 13.51 6.98
N ILE A 217 13.01 13.53 6.14
CA ILE A 217 14.12 14.48 6.23
C ILE A 217 13.95 15.51 5.12
N THR A 218 13.67 16.75 5.49
CA THR A 218 13.62 17.87 4.54
C THR A 218 14.88 18.71 4.67
N VAL A 219 15.65 18.78 3.58
CA VAL A 219 16.82 19.66 3.47
C VAL A 219 16.43 20.90 2.70
N SER A 220 16.51 22.05 3.36
CA SER A 220 16.25 23.36 2.77
C SER A 220 17.46 24.28 2.96
N VAL A 221 17.45 25.44 2.30
CA VAL A 221 18.46 26.48 2.51
C VAL A 221 17.82 27.61 3.28
N ASP A 222 18.42 28.00 4.39
CA ASP A 222 18.02 29.18 5.14
C ASP A 222 18.30 30.44 4.31
N SER A 223 17.26 31.21 4.02
CA SER A 223 17.33 32.35 3.08
C SER A 223 18.12 33.55 3.61
N LEU A 224 18.41 33.61 4.91
CA LEU A 224 19.15 34.70 5.54
C LEU A 224 20.64 34.35 5.68
N THR A 225 20.94 33.13 6.11
CA THR A 225 22.29 32.65 6.41
C THR A 225 22.94 31.91 5.24
N MET A 226 22.14 31.53 4.23
CA MET A 226 22.55 30.68 3.11
C MET A 226 23.14 29.33 3.55
N GLN A 227 22.82 28.88 4.77
CA GLN A 227 23.24 27.59 5.32
C GLN A 227 22.17 26.51 5.09
N PRO A 228 22.55 25.24 4.98
CA PRO A 228 21.57 24.16 4.96
C PRO A 228 20.82 24.10 6.30
N LYS A 229 19.51 23.93 6.21
CA LYS A 229 18.60 23.66 7.32
C LYS A 229 18.01 22.28 7.12
N ILE A 230 18.04 21.46 8.16
CA ILE A 230 17.47 20.12 8.15
C ILE A 230 16.28 20.11 9.11
N ASP A 231 15.12 19.72 8.59
CA ASP A 231 13.90 19.53 9.36
C ASP A 231 13.54 18.03 9.36
N LEU A 232 13.16 17.52 10.54
CA LEU A 232 12.69 16.16 10.73
C LEU A 232 11.18 16.17 10.97
N LEU A 233 10.47 15.22 10.35
CA LEU A 233 9.07 14.96 10.63
C LEU A 233 8.87 13.45 10.82
N PRO A 234 8.45 12.98 12.00
CA PRO A 234 8.23 13.71 13.26
C PRO A 234 9.46 14.42 13.81
N ASP A 235 9.23 15.49 14.60
CA ASP A 235 10.29 16.12 15.39
C ASP A 235 10.65 15.17 16.54
N THR A 236 11.83 14.55 16.45
CA THR A 236 12.23 13.48 17.36
C THR A 236 13.71 13.56 17.70
N LYS A 237 14.03 13.21 18.96
CA LYS A 237 15.41 13.00 19.43
C LYS A 237 15.87 11.56 19.29
N TYR A 238 15.00 10.67 18.82
CA TYR A 238 15.28 9.24 18.68
C TYR A 238 16.26 8.96 17.53
N ILE A 239 16.24 9.79 16.49
CA ILE A 239 17.15 9.71 15.35
C ILE A 239 18.20 10.81 15.48
N THR A 240 19.46 10.46 15.24
CA THR A 240 20.57 11.42 15.11
C THR A 240 21.04 11.42 13.66
N LEU A 241 21.15 12.62 13.06
CA LEU A 241 21.66 12.83 11.70
C LEU A 241 23.17 13.08 11.69
#